data_AF-J9BR74-F1
#
_entry.id   AF-J9BR74-F1
#
_cell.length_a   1.000
_cell.length_b   1.000
_cell.length_c   1.000
_cell.angle_alpha   90.00
_cell.angle_beta   90.00
_cell.angle_gamma   90.00
#
_symmetry.space_group_name_H-M   'P 1'
#
loop_
_entity.id
_entity.type
_entity.pdbx_description
1 polymer ?
#
loop_
_entity_poly.entity_id
_entity_poly.type
_entity_poly.pdbx_seq_one_letter_code
_entity_poly.pdbx_strand_id
1 'polypeptide(L)'
;VNSKGNIPVSIIVDELPTLYFHKIDRLIGTARSNKVAVTLGFQELPQLEADYGKVGMQKIITTCGNIFMGAARNKETLEWAQNDVFGKAKQTSRPSPSTTTRY
;
A
#
# COMPACT_ATOMS: atom_id res chain seq x y z
N VAL A 1 -23.81 -2.51 -5.37
CA VAL A 1 -22.69 -2.73 -4.42
C VAL A 1 -22.40 -1.46 -3.61
N ASN A 2 -22.07 -0.34 -4.26
CA ASN A 2 -21.77 0.92 -3.56
C ASN A 2 -23.02 1.81 -3.37
N SER A 3 -23.98 1.36 -2.57
CA SER A 3 -25.23 2.08 -2.24
C SER A 3 -25.55 1.95 -0.75
N LYS A 4 -26.31 2.90 -0.20
CA LYS A 4 -26.68 2.92 1.22
C LYS A 4 -27.62 1.76 1.56
N GLY A 5 -27.56 1.29 2.81
CA GLY A 5 -28.44 0.24 3.34
C GLY A 5 -27.99 -1.19 3.05
N ASN A 6 -26.89 -1.36 2.32
CA ASN A 6 -26.32 -2.68 2.05
C ASN A 6 -25.63 -3.27 3.29
N ILE A 7 -25.55 -4.61 3.31
CA ILE A 7 -24.67 -5.34 4.22
C ILE A 7 -23.20 -5.01 3.91
N PRO A 8 -22.28 -5.11 4.89
CA PRO A 8 -20.86 -4.93 4.64
C PRO A 8 -20.36 -5.90 3.56
N VAL A 9 -19.57 -5.40 2.61
CA VAL A 9 -19.01 -6.19 1.51
C VAL A 9 -17.56 -5.80 1.27
N SER A 10 -16.76 -6.73 0.74
CA SER A 10 -15.39 -6.47 0.33
C SER A 10 -15.23 -6.71 -1.17
N ILE A 11 -14.53 -5.79 -1.84
CA ILE A 11 -14.10 -5.92 -3.24
C ILE A 11 -12.60 -6.16 -3.20
N ILE A 12 -12.17 -7.33 -3.65
CA ILE A 12 -10.76 -7.72 -3.72
C ILE A 12 -10.40 -7.81 -5.20
N VAL A 13 -9.40 -7.04 -5.61
CA VAL A 13 -8.85 -7.06 -6.96
C VAL A 13 -7.40 -7.51 -6.82
N ASP A 14 -7.08 -8.74 -7.23
CA ASP A 14 -5.75 -9.33 -7.05
C ASP A 14 -4.73 -8.82 -8.10
N GLU A 15 -5.23 -8.32 -9.23
CA GLU A 15 -4.40 -7.78 -10.31
C GLU A 15 -5.06 -6.53 -10.93
N LEU A 16 -4.66 -5.35 -10.44
CA LEU A 16 -5.14 -4.05 -10.92
C LEU A 16 -4.85 -3.70 -12.40
N PRO A 17 -3.75 -4.19 -13.03
CA PRO A 17 -3.40 -3.90 -14.43
C PRO A 17 -4.40 -4.38 -15.48
N THR A 18 -5.20 -5.40 -15.17
CA THR A 18 -6.10 -6.06 -16.14
C THR A 18 -7.52 -5.48 -16.16
N LEU A 19 -7.83 -4.58 -15.22
CA LEU A 19 -9.16 -4.00 -15.06
C LEU A 19 -9.09 -2.47 -15.17
N TYR A 20 -9.41 -1.93 -16.35
CA TYR A 20 -9.51 -0.49 -16.55
C TYR A 20 -10.77 0.07 -15.85
N PHE A 21 -10.71 0.26 -14.54
CA PHE A 21 -11.80 0.84 -13.77
C PHE A 21 -11.82 2.36 -13.94
N HIS A 22 -12.62 2.82 -14.89
CA HIS A 22 -13.01 4.22 -14.94
C HIS A 22 -13.72 4.58 -13.63
N LYS A 23 -13.07 5.42 -12.80
CA LYS A 23 -13.53 5.92 -11.49
C LYS A 23 -13.25 5.02 -10.26
N ILE A 24 -12.15 4.26 -10.25
CA ILE A 24 -11.72 3.55 -9.03
C ILE A 24 -11.53 4.50 -7.84
N ASP A 25 -11.06 5.72 -8.10
CA ASP A 25 -10.97 6.81 -7.12
C ASP A 25 -12.33 7.14 -6.48
N ARG A 26 -13.41 7.17 -7.27
CA ARG A 26 -14.78 7.38 -6.76
C ARG A 26 -15.27 6.18 -5.94
N LEU A 27 -14.96 4.96 -6.37
CA LEU A 27 -15.32 3.75 -5.63
C LEU A 27 -14.67 3.79 -4.25
N ILE A 28 -13.35 3.94 -4.18
CA ILE A 28 -12.61 3.98 -2.90
C ILE A 28 -13.07 5.17 -2.05
N GLY A 29 -13.25 6.35 -2.65
CA GLY A 29 -13.64 7.58 -1.94
C GLY A 29 -15.04 7.53 -1.32
N THR A 30 -15.95 6.69 -1.81
CA THR A 30 -17.31 6.54 -1.26
C THR A 30 -17.57 5.19 -0.60
N ALA A 31 -16.63 4.24 -0.72
CA ALA A 31 -16.76 2.89 -0.21
C ALA A 31 -17.01 2.85 1.31
N ARG A 32 -16.31 3.70 2.09
CA ARG A 32 -16.41 3.72 3.55
C ARG A 32 -17.83 3.99 4.06
N SER A 33 -18.53 4.96 3.48
CA SER A 33 -19.90 5.32 3.91
C SER A 33 -20.95 4.29 3.49
N ASN A 34 -20.64 3.47 2.49
CA ASN A 34 -21.49 2.38 2.01
C ASN A 34 -21.08 1.01 2.57
N LYS A 35 -20.21 0.96 3.59
CA LYS A 35 -19.70 -0.27 4.22
C LYS A 35 -19.02 -1.22 3.22
N VAL A 36 -18.37 -0.66 2.20
CA VAL A 36 -17.58 -1.40 1.23
C VAL A 36 -16.10 -1.29 1.63
N ALA A 37 -15.42 -2.44 1.75
CA ALA A 37 -13.96 -2.50 1.81
C ALA A 37 -13.42 -2.73 0.39
N VAL A 38 -12.29 -2.10 0.07
CA VAL A 38 -11.61 -2.27 -1.22
C VAL A 38 -10.16 -2.66 -0.94
N THR A 39 -9.75 -3.80 -1.47
CA THR A 39 -8.38 -4.32 -1.41
C THR A 39 -7.85 -4.44 -2.82
N LEU A 40 -6.71 -3.80 -3.08
CA LEU A 40 -6.09 -3.69 -4.39
C LEU A 40 -4.73 -4.36 -4.36
N GLY A 41 -4.54 -5.36 -5.22
CA GLY A 41 -3.31 -6.09 -5.46
C GLY A 41 -2.67 -5.64 -6.78
N PHE A 42 -1.37 -5.39 -6.73
CA PHE A 42 -0.52 -5.10 -7.88
C PHE A 42 0.91 -5.50 -7.54
N GLN A 43 1.75 -5.72 -8.56
CA GLN A 43 3.10 -6.27 -8.32
C GLN A 43 4.08 -5.19 -7.84
N GLU A 44 4.19 -4.07 -8.57
CA GLU A 44 5.13 -3.00 -8.26
C GLU A 44 4.58 -1.64 -8.71
N LEU A 45 5.10 -0.54 -8.12
CA LEU A 45 4.65 0.82 -8.43
C LEU A 45 4.76 1.20 -9.92
N PRO A 46 5.84 0.84 -10.66
CA PRO A 46 5.94 1.18 -12.08
C PRO A 46 4.85 0.55 -12.93
N GLN A 47 4.35 -0.63 -12.55
CA GLN A 47 3.23 -1.26 -13.23
C GLN A 47 1.96 -0.43 -13.01
N LEU A 48 1.72 -0.01 -11.77
CA LEU A 48 0.59 0.84 -11.43
C LEU A 48 0.65 2.21 -12.12
N GLU A 49 1.84 2.82 -12.26
CA GLU A 49 2.05 4.04 -13.03
C GLU A 49 1.82 3.83 -14.54
N ALA A 50 2.27 2.70 -15.11
CA ALA A 50 2.07 2.41 -16.52
C ALA A 50 0.58 2.33 -16.88
N ASP A 51 -0.24 1.76 -16.01
CA ASP A 51 -1.66 1.53 -16.27
C ASP A 51 -2.55 2.74 -15.95
N TYR A 52 -2.24 3.48 -14.88
CA TYR A 52 -3.10 4.56 -14.36
C TYR A 52 -2.48 5.97 -14.49
N GLY A 53 -1.25 6.04 -14.98
CA GLY A 53 -0.44 7.25 -14.97
C GLY A 53 -0.06 7.68 -13.55
N LYS A 54 0.91 8.60 -13.48
CA LYS A 54 1.44 9.11 -12.20
C LYS A 54 0.36 9.66 -11.26
N VAL A 55 -0.61 10.40 -11.81
CA VAL A 55 -1.71 11.00 -11.02
C VAL A 55 -2.65 9.93 -10.47
N GLY A 56 -2.96 8.91 -11.27
CA GLY A 56 -3.83 7.80 -10.85
C GLY A 56 -3.18 6.95 -9.76
N MET A 57 -1.90 6.61 -9.94
CA MET A 57 -1.10 5.92 -8.93
C MET A 57 -1.12 6.66 -7.59
N GLN A 58 -0.83 7.96 -7.59
CA GLN A 58 -0.81 8.77 -6.36
C GLN A 58 -2.17 8.80 -5.65
N LYS A 59 -3.27 8.92 -6.40
CA LYS A 59 -4.62 8.84 -5.81
C LYS A 59 -4.88 7.50 -5.13
N ILE A 60 -4.49 6.40 -5.77
CA ILE A 60 -4.70 5.05 -5.22
C ILE A 60 -3.90 4.88 -3.93
N ILE A 61 -2.60 5.18 -3.97
CA ILE A 61 -1.70 5.04 -2.80
C ILE A 61 -2.17 5.89 -1.63
N THR A 62 -2.55 7.14 -1.87
CA THR A 62 -2.97 8.06 -0.79
C THR A 62 -4.34 7.73 -0.21
N THR A 63 -5.24 7.10 -0.98
CA THR A 63 -6.58 6.74 -0.49
C THR A 63 -6.56 5.41 0.27
N CYS A 64 -5.68 4.48 -0.11
CA CYS A 64 -5.51 3.19 0.55
C CYS A 64 -4.61 3.31 1.78
N GLY A 65 -5.19 3.61 2.95
CA GLY A 65 -4.44 3.78 4.20
C GLY A 65 -3.90 2.49 4.85
N ASN A 66 -4.35 1.31 4.40
CA ASN A 66 -3.84 0.03 4.87
C ASN A 66 -2.95 -0.58 3.79
N ILE A 67 -1.70 -0.86 4.14
CA ILE A 67 -0.69 -1.40 3.21
C ILE A 67 -0.23 -2.75 3.73
N PHE A 68 -0.34 -3.76 2.87
CA PHE A 68 0.25 -5.07 3.04
C PHE A 68 1.22 -5.28 1.90
N MET A 69 2.48 -5.61 2.22
CA MET A 69 3.54 -5.67 1.23
C MET A 69 4.37 -6.94 1.43
N GLY A 70 4.52 -7.70 0.34
CA GLY A 70 5.46 -8.81 0.25
C GLY A 70 6.86 -8.34 -0.13
N ALA A 71 7.71 -9.26 -0.59
CA ALA A 71 9.01 -8.88 -1.11
C ALA A 71 8.86 -8.07 -2.41
N ALA A 72 9.49 -6.89 -2.47
CA ALA A 72 9.64 -6.11 -3.70
C ALA A 72 11.10 -6.14 -4.18
N ARG A 73 11.32 -5.97 -5.49
CA ARG A 73 12.65 -5.95 -6.09
C ARG A 73 12.96 -4.61 -6.75
N ASN A 74 11.92 -3.92 -7.22
CA ASN A 74 12.08 -2.62 -7.83
C ASN A 74 12.51 -1.55 -6.82
N LYS A 75 13.53 -0.78 -7.23
CA LYS A 75 14.14 0.26 -6.41
C LYS A 75 13.14 1.34 -5.98
N GLU A 76 12.29 1.82 -6.89
CA GLU A 76 11.29 2.84 -6.59
C GLU A 76 10.26 2.34 -5.58
N THR A 77 9.80 1.09 -5.74
CA THR A 77 8.85 0.47 -4.79
C THR A 77 9.47 0.30 -3.40
N LEU A 78 10.75 -0.11 -3.34
CA LEU A 78 11.48 -0.23 -2.07
C LEU A 78 11.72 1.12 -1.40
N GLU A 79 12.10 2.15 -2.17
CA GLU A 79 12.31 3.50 -1.65
C GLU A 79 11.01 4.11 -1.12
N TRP A 80 9.90 3.96 -1.85
CA TRP A 80 8.57 4.38 -1.38
C TRP A 80 8.17 3.65 -0.10
N ALA A 81 8.31 2.33 -0.05
CA ALA A 81 7.99 1.56 1.14
C ALA A 81 8.82 2.01 2.36
N GLN A 82 10.11 2.23 2.17
CA GLN A 82 11.01 2.68 3.23
C GLN A 82 10.69 4.10 3.72
N ASN A 83 10.43 5.03 2.80
CA ASN A 83 10.33 6.45 3.14
C ASN A 83 8.90 6.86 3.52
N ASP A 84 7.90 6.38 2.80
CA ASP A 84 6.51 6.84 2.91
C ASP A 84 5.61 5.90 3.72
N VAL A 85 5.94 4.61 3.80
CA VAL A 85 5.11 3.60 4.50
C VAL A 85 5.66 3.24 5.88
N PHE A 86 6.88 2.72 5.95
CA PHE A 86 7.44 2.18 7.21
C PHE A 86 8.27 3.21 7.98
N GLY A 87 8.82 4.20 7.29
CA GLY A 87 9.72 5.18 7.88
C GLY A 87 11.03 4.58 8.40
N LYS A 88 11.82 5.39 9.12
CA LYS A 88 13.08 4.96 9.74
C LYS A 88 12.91 4.76 11.24
N ALA A 89 13.15 3.54 11.71
CA ALA A 89 13.25 3.27 13.15
C ALA A 89 14.68 3.60 13.64
N LYS A 90 14.80 4.53 14.59
CA LYS A 90 16.09 4.86 15.22
C LYS A 90 16.39 3.83 16.32
N GLN A 91 17.18 2.82 16.00
CA GLN A 91 17.63 1.84 16.99
C GLN A 91 18.80 2.40 17.80
N THR A 92 18.63 2.52 19.12
CA THR A 92 19.74 2.85 20.02
C THR A 92 20.55 1.58 20.27
N SER A 93 21.71 1.44 19.63
CA SER A 93 22.62 0.33 19.92
C SER A 93 23.24 0.53 21.31
N ARG A 94 22.88 -0.31 22.28
CA ARG A 94 23.73 -0.48 23.46
C ARG A 94 24.91 -1.35 23.03
N PRO A 95 26.16 -0.91 23.22
CA PRO A 95 27.29 -1.81 23.01
C PRO A 95 27.13 -3.00 23.95
N SER A 96 27.30 -4.21 23.41
CA SER A 96 27.42 -5.41 24.23
C SER A 96 28.59 -5.19 25.21
N PRO A 97 28.48 -5.56 26.49
CA PRO A 97 29.60 -5.45 27.40
C PRO A 97 30.76 -6.23 26.78
N SER A 98 31.85 -5.54 26.44
CA SER A 98 33.07 -6.21 26.00
C SER A 98 33.52 -7.09 27.17
N THR A 99 33.63 -8.40 26.93
CA THR A 99 34.26 -9.32 27.87
C THR A 99 35.68 -8.81 28.11
N THR A 100 35.89 -8.09 29.21
CA THR A 100 37.21 -7.76 29.71
C THR A 100 37.90 -9.08 30.03
N THR A 101 38.74 -9.54 29.11
CA THR A 101 39.68 -10.63 29.33
C THR A 101 40.56 -10.23 30.52
N ARG A 102 40.30 -10.87 31.67
CA ARG A 102 41.18 -10.78 32.83
C ARG A 102 42.42 -11.61 32.52
N TYR A 103 43.58 -10.96 32.48
CA TYR A 103 44.88 -11.59 32.72
C TYR A 103 45.21 -11.45 34.20
#